data_AF-A0A9D9LCV1-F1
#
_entry.id   AF-A0A9D9LCV1-F1
#
_cell.length_a   1.000
_cell.length_b   1.000
_cell.length_c   1.000
_cell.angle_alpha   90.00
_cell.angle_beta   90.00
_cell.angle_gamma   90.00
#
_symmetry.space_group_name_H-M   'P 1'
#
loop_
_entity.id
_entity.type
_entity.pdbx_description
1 polymer ?
#
loop_
_entity_poly.entity_id
_entity_poly.type
_entity_poly.pdbx_seq_one_letter_code
_entity_poly.pdbx_strand_id
1 'polypeptide(L)'
;QDPTGLRPDQLRRELARLFMCKSHELFHDAGLSEAAVEYPAYQRVRDVLEGQPDPVIADLVALVVDHTPRLRSQAPSDVDGALRHIRETLGQRLGIVIPAERLFAGQMSRLPLDHADQSADPASTERARVLWEMPGVDLSTAFLMVADLMTEREVEEHLLPLRRQFRSIAEVPGPELRALLGRIWTLLGDRRLTDFAERYRSGRMIAESKVAPEVWTALTQSERLTILERDNRTMDVGQAARHLAKIFFSFEYDTLFDALFHVDLLRSPRYQQVVRRLTTCESGAEARRLAVLNGAVTRQMLELEALPPDARRTRLQEIRTLIAATLDLPDDLTYPVRREGRA
;
A
#
# COMPACT_ATOMS: atom_id res chain seq x y z
N GLN A 1 21.69 -6.51 17.85
CA GLN A 1 20.89 -7.46 17.07
C GLN A 1 21.53 -7.53 15.70
N ASP A 2 21.67 -8.73 15.16
CA ASP A 2 22.34 -9.01 13.90
C ASP A 2 21.70 -8.18 12.77
N PRO A 3 22.45 -7.33 12.04
CA PRO A 3 21.90 -6.48 10.98
C PRO A 3 21.34 -7.25 9.77
N THR A 4 21.43 -8.58 9.78
CA THR A 4 21.02 -9.51 8.71
C THR A 4 19.52 -9.82 8.69
N GLY A 5 18.74 -9.37 9.67
CA GLY A 5 17.29 -9.64 9.74
C GLY A 5 16.41 -8.72 8.89
N LEU A 6 16.93 -7.61 8.37
CA LEU A 6 16.18 -6.65 7.57
C LEU A 6 16.28 -6.98 6.08
N ARG A 7 15.13 -6.93 5.39
CA ARG A 7 15.08 -7.12 3.93
C ARG A 7 15.78 -5.95 3.20
N PRO A 8 16.25 -6.15 1.95
CA PRO A 8 16.98 -5.11 1.21
C PRO A 8 16.21 -3.79 0.99
N ASP A 9 14.88 -3.84 0.90
CA ASP A 9 13.99 -2.66 0.85
C ASP A 9 13.96 -1.94 2.20
N GLN A 10 13.87 -2.69 3.29
CA GLN A 10 13.88 -2.16 4.64
C GLN A 10 15.22 -1.48 4.95
N LEU A 11 16.34 -2.08 4.56
CA LEU A 11 17.67 -1.48 4.73
C LEU A 11 17.79 -0.13 4.04
N ARG A 12 17.32 -0.01 2.79
CA ARG A 12 17.33 1.26 2.05
C ARG A 12 16.42 2.31 2.70
N ARG A 13 15.26 1.90 3.21
CA ARG A 13 14.35 2.76 3.96
C ARG A 13 14.98 3.27 5.26
N GLU A 14 15.59 2.39 6.04
CA GLU A 14 16.24 2.77 7.30
C GLU A 14 17.47 3.66 7.05
N LEU A 15 18.23 3.43 5.97
CA LEU A 15 19.31 4.34 5.55
C LEU A 15 18.79 5.72 5.15
N ALA A 16 17.66 5.80 4.42
CA ALA A 16 17.03 7.06 4.06
C ALA A 16 16.49 7.81 5.29
N ARG A 17 15.90 7.10 6.26
CA ARG A 17 15.45 7.69 7.53
C ARG A 17 16.63 8.22 8.35
N LEU A 18 17.67 7.41 8.48
CA LEU A 18 18.89 7.79 9.21
C LEU A 18 19.57 9.02 8.60
N PHE A 19 19.53 9.17 7.27
CA PHE A 19 20.01 10.37 6.59
C PHE A 19 19.26 11.64 7.02
N MET A 20 17.97 11.52 7.36
CA MET A 20 17.12 12.64 7.80
C MET A 20 17.31 12.97 9.28
N CYS A 21 17.81 12.05 10.11
CA CYS A 21 18.10 12.29 11.51
C CYS A 21 19.31 13.23 11.67
N LYS A 22 19.06 14.52 11.93
CA LYS A 22 20.14 15.51 12.12
C LYS A 22 20.53 15.81 13.56
N SER A 23 19.78 15.28 14.53
CA SER A 23 20.03 15.46 15.95
C SER A 23 19.63 14.21 16.75
N HIS A 24 20.16 14.10 17.96
CA HIS A 24 19.83 13.10 18.97
C HIS A 24 18.32 13.01 19.21
N GLU A 25 17.64 14.16 19.35
CA GLU A 25 16.19 14.23 19.54
C GLU A 25 15.42 13.54 18.41
N LEU A 26 15.77 13.82 17.15
CA LEU A 26 15.13 13.22 15.97
C LEU A 26 15.45 11.73 15.80
N PHE A 27 16.57 11.26 16.35
CA PHE A 27 16.97 9.86 16.27
C PHE A 27 16.29 8.99 17.34
N HIS A 28 15.97 9.55 18.50
CA HIS A 28 15.30 8.84 19.61
C HIS A 28 13.78 9.05 19.65
N ASP A 29 13.24 10.00 18.89
CA ASP A 29 11.79 10.19 18.71
C ASP A 29 11.29 9.40 17.50
N ALA A 30 10.59 8.29 17.77
CA ALA A 30 10.02 7.42 16.74
C ALA A 30 8.98 8.14 15.86
N GLY A 31 8.21 9.08 16.42
CA GLY A 31 7.20 9.83 15.67
C GLY A 31 7.82 10.84 14.70
N LEU A 32 8.88 11.54 15.13
CA LEU A 32 9.61 12.48 14.26
C LEU A 32 10.45 11.76 13.19
N SER A 33 10.98 10.58 13.49
CA SER A 33 11.65 9.73 12.49
C SER A 33 10.67 9.16 11.45
N GLU A 34 9.41 8.92 11.83
CA GLU A 34 8.35 8.51 10.90
C GLU A 34 7.89 9.67 10.03
N ALA A 35 7.75 10.88 10.58
CA ALA A 35 7.40 12.09 9.84
C ALA A 35 8.47 12.53 8.80
N ALA A 36 9.70 12.04 8.91
CA ALA A 36 10.78 12.35 7.96
C ALA A 36 10.42 11.96 6.51
N VAL A 37 9.52 11.00 6.32
CA VAL A 37 9.07 10.55 4.98
C VAL A 37 8.30 11.60 4.19
N GLU A 38 7.78 12.61 4.88
CA GLU A 38 6.96 13.69 4.31
C GLU A 38 7.81 14.78 3.64
N TYR A 39 9.12 14.78 3.84
CA TYR A 39 10.02 15.81 3.32
C TYR A 39 10.62 15.41 1.96
N PRO A 40 10.69 16.33 0.97
CA PRO A 40 11.24 16.03 -0.35
C PRO A 40 12.68 15.49 -0.33
N ALA A 41 13.48 15.88 0.66
CA ALA A 41 14.84 15.40 0.84
C ALA A 41 14.89 13.88 1.10
N TYR A 42 13.92 13.33 1.84
CA TYR A 42 13.84 11.89 2.11
C TYR A 42 13.62 11.08 0.84
N GLN A 43 12.66 11.50 0.01
CA GLN A 43 12.34 10.81 -1.25
C GLN A 43 13.53 10.83 -2.21
N ARG A 44 14.22 11.98 -2.31
CA ARG A 44 15.44 12.09 -3.11
C ARG A 44 16.53 11.11 -2.68
N VAL A 45 16.69 10.90 -1.37
CA VAL A 45 17.67 9.96 -0.83
C VAL A 45 17.24 8.52 -1.10
N ARG A 46 15.94 8.23 -0.94
CA ARG A 46 15.36 6.92 -1.21
C ARG A 46 15.51 6.49 -2.67
N ASP A 47 15.16 7.36 -3.62
CA ASP A 47 15.26 7.08 -5.05
C ASP A 47 16.69 6.73 -5.47
N VAL A 48 17.65 7.47 -4.91
CA VAL A 48 19.08 7.23 -5.19
C VAL A 48 19.54 5.91 -4.58
N LEU A 49 19.10 5.58 -3.35
CA LEU A 49 19.39 4.30 -2.69
C LEU A 49 18.76 3.10 -3.40
N GLU A 50 17.56 3.27 -3.98
CA GLU A 50 16.90 2.24 -4.80
C GLU A 50 17.68 1.95 -6.10
N GLY A 51 18.34 2.97 -6.65
CA GLY A 51 19.25 2.83 -7.79
C GLY A 51 20.62 2.21 -7.46
N GLN A 52 21.00 2.07 -6.19
CA GLN A 52 22.31 1.53 -5.81
C GLN A 52 22.35 0.00 -5.80
N PRO A 53 23.47 -0.61 -6.25
CA PRO A 53 23.67 -2.05 -6.19
C PRO A 53 23.83 -2.53 -4.74
N ASP A 54 23.41 -3.77 -4.46
CA ASP A 54 23.41 -4.37 -3.12
C ASP A 54 24.77 -4.27 -2.37
N PRO A 55 25.95 -4.43 -3.00
CA PRO A 55 27.23 -4.22 -2.33
C PRO A 55 27.44 -2.81 -1.77
N VAL A 56 26.98 -1.79 -2.49
CA VAL A 56 27.06 -0.39 -2.04
C VAL A 56 26.16 -0.17 -0.82
N ILE A 57 24.96 -0.75 -0.83
CA ILE A 57 24.05 -0.71 0.32
C ILE A 57 24.65 -1.46 1.52
N ALA A 58 25.26 -2.63 1.31
CA ALA A 58 25.92 -3.38 2.37
C ALA A 58 27.06 -2.59 3.02
N ASP A 59 27.88 -1.88 2.23
CA ASP A 59 28.94 -1.03 2.76
C ASP A 59 28.39 0.17 3.57
N LEU A 60 27.28 0.75 3.12
CA LEU A 60 26.60 1.84 3.85
C LEU A 60 25.98 1.35 5.16
N VAL A 61 25.43 0.14 5.19
CA VAL A 61 24.95 -0.49 6.42
C VAL A 61 26.12 -0.79 7.36
N ALA A 62 27.24 -1.31 6.85
CA ALA A 62 28.44 -1.56 7.65
C ALA A 62 28.96 -0.28 8.33
N LEU A 63 28.96 0.85 7.60
CA LEU A 63 29.29 2.16 8.15
C LEU A 63 28.40 2.54 9.36
N VAL A 64 27.10 2.30 9.26
CA VAL A 64 26.12 2.60 10.33
C VAL A 64 26.32 1.66 11.53
N VAL A 65 26.57 0.37 11.25
CA VAL A 65 26.84 -0.63 12.29
C VAL A 65 28.08 -0.27 13.09
N ASP A 66 29.15 0.17 12.43
CA ASP A 66 30.40 0.62 13.07
C ASP A 66 30.19 1.81 14.04
N HIS A 67 29.21 2.66 13.73
CA HIS A 67 28.85 3.82 14.54
C HIS A 67 27.77 3.55 15.61
N THR A 68 27.23 2.34 15.65
CA THR A 68 26.16 1.95 16.60
C THR A 68 26.51 2.20 18.07
N PRO A 69 27.75 1.96 18.57
CA PRO A 69 28.09 2.28 19.96
C PRO A 69 27.91 3.76 20.30
N ARG A 70 28.24 4.66 19.37
CA ARG A 70 28.06 6.11 19.55
C ARG A 70 26.60 6.53 19.43
N LEU A 71 25.84 5.92 18.51
CA LEU A 71 24.39 6.12 18.38
C LEU A 71 23.58 5.64 19.58
N ARG A 72 24.14 4.75 20.42
CA ARG A 72 23.52 4.30 21.67
C ARG A 72 24.00 5.06 22.91
N SER A 73 24.89 6.05 22.74
CA SER A 73 25.35 6.90 23.84
C SER A 73 24.19 7.70 24.41
N GLN A 74 24.18 7.92 25.73
CA GLN A 74 23.24 8.85 26.36
C GLN A 74 23.70 10.31 26.25
N ALA A 75 24.92 10.56 25.75
CA ALA A 75 25.43 11.90 25.52
C ALA A 75 24.97 12.42 24.15
N PRO A 76 24.16 13.49 24.08
CA PRO A 76 23.65 14.01 22.81
C PRO A 76 24.76 14.40 21.81
N SER A 77 25.89 14.91 22.30
CA SER A 77 27.03 15.30 21.49
C SER A 77 27.66 14.12 20.72
N ASP A 78 27.65 12.92 21.30
CA ASP A 78 28.21 11.73 20.67
C ASP A 78 27.29 11.23 19.55
N VAL A 79 25.98 11.27 19.79
CA VAL A 79 24.95 10.88 18.81
C VAL A 79 24.91 11.87 17.65
N ASP A 80 24.89 13.18 17.93
CA ASP A 80 24.93 14.23 16.90
C ASP A 80 26.19 14.13 16.02
N GLY A 81 27.33 13.87 16.63
CA GLY A 81 28.60 13.64 15.93
C GLY A 81 28.53 12.43 15.00
N ALA A 82 27.99 11.31 15.47
CA ALA A 82 27.82 10.10 14.68
C ALA A 82 26.83 10.28 13.52
N LEU A 83 25.66 10.89 13.79
CA LEU A 83 24.63 11.14 12.76
C LEU A 83 25.15 12.07 11.66
N ARG A 84 25.87 13.13 12.02
CA ARG A 84 26.49 14.04 11.05
C ARG A 84 27.49 13.29 10.16
N HIS A 85 28.38 12.49 10.76
CA HIS A 85 29.38 11.73 10.00
C HIS A 85 28.74 10.70 9.05
N ILE A 86 27.73 9.97 9.53
CA ILE A 86 26.96 9.01 8.72
C ILE A 86 26.30 9.73 7.55
N ARG A 87 25.60 10.84 7.81
CA ARG A 87 24.89 11.62 6.77
C ARG A 87 25.84 12.16 5.71
N GLU A 88 26.96 12.77 6.12
CA GLU A 88 27.96 13.31 5.18
C GLU A 88 28.55 12.20 4.30
N THR A 89 28.88 11.07 4.91
CA THR A 89 29.44 9.91 4.18
C THR A 89 28.43 9.27 3.24
N LEU A 90 27.18 9.12 3.68
CA LEU A 90 26.06 8.69 2.82
C LEU A 90 25.89 9.65 1.65
N GLY A 91 25.83 10.96 1.92
CA GLY A 91 25.66 11.98 0.90
C GLY A 91 26.77 11.94 -0.16
N GLN A 92 28.03 11.83 0.28
CA GLN A 92 29.17 11.71 -0.62
C GLN A 92 29.10 10.46 -1.50
N ARG A 93 28.83 9.29 -0.91
CA ARG A 93 28.78 8.01 -1.65
C ARG A 93 27.60 7.94 -2.62
N LEU A 94 26.49 8.58 -2.28
CA LEU A 94 25.27 8.60 -3.09
C LEU A 94 25.25 9.77 -4.09
N GLY A 95 26.23 10.68 -4.05
CA GLY A 95 26.22 11.90 -4.87
C GLY A 95 25.12 12.89 -4.50
N ILE A 96 24.64 12.84 -3.25
CA ILE A 96 23.56 13.68 -2.73
C ILE A 96 24.17 14.83 -1.93
N VAL A 97 23.92 16.06 -2.37
CA VAL A 97 24.33 17.28 -1.65
C VAL A 97 23.09 18.00 -1.13
N ILE A 98 22.75 17.74 0.13
CA ILE A 98 21.65 18.42 0.84
C ILE A 98 22.21 18.96 2.17
N PRO A 99 22.26 20.29 2.37
CA PRO A 99 22.65 20.87 3.65
C PRO A 99 21.72 20.42 4.78
N ALA A 100 22.26 20.21 6.00
CA ALA A 100 21.49 19.69 7.13
C ALA A 100 20.33 20.63 7.54
N GLU A 101 20.52 21.93 7.35
CA GLU A 101 19.52 22.98 7.58
C GLU A 101 18.39 22.92 6.56
N ARG A 102 18.64 22.29 5.40
CA ARG A 102 17.70 22.14 4.29
C ARG A 102 17.06 20.77 4.17
N LEU A 103 17.41 19.80 5.02
CA LEU A 103 16.74 18.49 5.07
C LEU A 103 15.23 18.64 5.25
N PHE A 104 14.82 19.65 6.02
CA PHE A 104 13.43 19.98 6.29
C PHE A 104 12.99 21.30 5.63
N ALA A 105 13.77 21.84 4.68
CA ALA A 105 13.46 23.12 4.04
C ALA A 105 12.81 22.96 2.65
N GLY A 106 12.04 23.97 2.28
CA GLY A 106 11.03 23.93 1.21
C GLY A 106 9.67 24.24 1.84
N GLN A 107 8.66 24.70 1.07
CA GLN A 107 7.29 24.55 1.58
C GLN A 107 7.07 23.05 1.88
N MET A 108 6.29 22.70 2.92
CA MET A 108 5.48 21.48 2.84
C MET A 108 4.71 21.63 1.53
N SER A 109 5.16 20.99 0.45
CA SER A 109 4.94 21.56 -0.89
C SER A 109 3.46 21.55 -1.28
N ARG A 110 2.81 22.72 -1.13
CA ARG A 110 1.95 23.31 -2.16
C ARG A 110 2.84 24.01 -3.20
N LEU A 111 2.27 24.25 -4.39
CA LEU A 111 2.53 25.31 -5.41
C LEU A 111 2.78 24.81 -6.85
N PRO A 112 2.35 25.55 -7.90
CA PRO A 112 1.98 26.98 -7.92
C PRO A 112 0.49 27.29 -7.97
N LEU A 113 0.16 28.47 -7.40
CA LEU A 113 -1.03 29.26 -7.67
C LEU A 113 -1.05 29.66 -9.15
N ASP A 114 -2.17 29.43 -9.85
CA ASP A 114 -2.72 30.47 -10.72
C ASP A 114 -4.22 30.30 -10.96
N HIS A 115 -4.87 31.44 -10.77
CA HIS A 115 -6.16 31.97 -11.17
C HIS A 115 -7.42 31.09 -11.26
N ALA A 116 -8.39 31.55 -10.47
CA ALA A 116 -9.81 31.51 -10.67
C ALA A 116 -10.24 31.11 -12.10
N ASP A 117 -10.93 29.98 -12.21
CA ASP A 117 -12.18 30.02 -12.95
C ASP A 117 -13.23 29.09 -12.36
N GLN A 118 -14.46 29.53 -12.56
CA GLN A 118 -15.61 29.32 -11.69
C GLN A 118 -16.30 27.97 -11.90
N SER A 119 -17.18 27.64 -10.94
CA SER A 119 -18.26 26.64 -11.04
C SER A 119 -17.90 25.16 -10.83
N ALA A 120 -17.75 24.76 -9.57
CA ALA A 120 -18.26 23.47 -9.07
C ALA A 120 -18.37 23.49 -7.53
N ASP A 121 -19.44 22.87 -7.03
CA ASP A 121 -19.91 22.81 -5.63
C ASP A 121 -18.78 22.58 -4.58
N PRO A 122 -18.57 23.49 -3.60
CA PRO A 122 -17.41 23.51 -2.69
C PRO A 122 -17.20 22.23 -1.87
N ALA A 123 -18.27 21.51 -1.51
CA ALA A 123 -18.17 20.29 -0.70
C ALA A 123 -17.59 19.09 -1.48
N SER A 124 -17.75 19.08 -2.80
CA SER A 124 -17.17 18.05 -3.69
C SER A 124 -15.68 18.30 -3.95
N THR A 125 -15.32 19.58 -4.08
CA THR A 125 -13.96 20.05 -4.33
C THR A 125 -13.03 19.76 -3.16
N GLU A 126 -13.53 19.86 -1.92
CA GLU A 126 -12.74 19.62 -0.71
C GLU A 126 -12.43 18.12 -0.49
N ARG A 127 -13.39 17.22 -0.75
CA ARG A 127 -13.16 15.75 -0.69
C ARG A 127 -12.30 15.24 -1.83
N ALA A 128 -12.42 15.81 -3.02
CA ALA A 128 -11.55 15.48 -4.15
C ALA A 128 -10.13 16.04 -3.95
N ARG A 129 -9.96 17.22 -3.33
CA ARG A 129 -8.64 17.84 -3.04
C ARG A 129 -7.76 16.99 -2.12
N VAL A 130 -8.36 16.36 -1.11
CA VAL A 130 -7.66 15.61 -0.05
C VAL A 130 -6.87 14.42 -0.59
N LEU A 131 -7.21 13.88 -1.77
CA LEU A 131 -6.51 12.72 -2.34
C LEU A 131 -5.31 13.06 -3.21
N TRP A 132 -5.37 14.17 -3.95
CA TRP A 132 -4.29 14.63 -4.84
C TRP A 132 -3.12 15.26 -4.09
N GLU A 133 -3.32 15.52 -2.80
CA GLU A 133 -2.34 16.09 -1.87
C GLU A 133 -1.67 15.00 -0.99
N MET A 134 -1.92 13.70 -1.23
CA MET A 134 -1.26 12.58 -0.54
C MET A 134 0.21 12.42 -0.97
N PRO A 135 1.19 12.44 -0.03
CA PRO A 135 2.60 12.21 -0.37
C PRO A 135 2.83 10.83 -0.99
N GLY A 136 3.52 10.76 -2.13
CA GLY A 136 3.96 9.49 -2.76
C GLY A 136 2.96 8.78 -3.68
N VAL A 137 1.75 9.32 -3.84
CA VAL A 137 0.76 8.81 -4.81
C VAL A 137 0.83 9.68 -6.07
N ASP A 138 1.49 9.17 -7.11
CA ASP A 138 1.40 9.78 -8.44
C ASP A 138 0.00 9.53 -9.06
N LEU A 139 -0.32 10.26 -10.13
CA LEU A 139 -1.62 10.12 -10.81
C LEU A 139 -1.87 8.69 -11.31
N SER A 140 -0.80 7.99 -11.71
CA SER A 140 -0.85 6.59 -12.14
C SER A 140 -1.32 5.68 -10.99
N THR A 141 -0.80 5.91 -9.80
CA THR A 141 -1.13 5.12 -8.60
C THR A 141 -2.52 5.44 -8.11
N ALA A 142 -2.89 6.71 -8.06
CA ALA A 142 -4.26 7.10 -7.75
C ALA A 142 -5.27 6.48 -8.73
N PHE A 143 -4.93 6.40 -10.01
CA PHE A 143 -5.76 5.68 -10.97
C PHE A 143 -5.87 4.19 -10.68
N LEU A 144 -4.75 3.53 -10.37
CA LEU A 144 -4.78 2.11 -9.99
C LEU A 144 -5.65 1.89 -8.74
N MET A 145 -5.54 2.76 -7.73
CA MET A 145 -6.36 2.70 -6.52
C MET A 145 -7.84 2.85 -6.84
N VAL A 146 -8.20 3.85 -7.64
CA VAL A 146 -9.58 4.08 -8.06
C VAL A 146 -10.11 2.88 -8.84
N ALA A 147 -9.38 2.40 -9.84
CA ALA A 147 -9.77 1.23 -10.63
C ALA A 147 -9.95 -0.02 -9.77
N ASP A 148 -9.09 -0.21 -8.75
CA ASP A 148 -9.16 -1.32 -7.81
C ASP A 148 -10.32 -1.20 -6.79
N LEU A 149 -11.05 -0.09 -6.73
CA LEU A 149 -12.24 0.08 -5.89
C LEU A 149 -13.56 0.05 -6.67
N MET A 150 -13.48 0.14 -7.99
CA MET A 150 -14.64 0.16 -8.88
C MET A 150 -15.22 -1.25 -9.09
N THR A 151 -16.51 -1.31 -9.40
CA THR A 151 -17.15 -2.48 -9.99
C THR A 151 -16.80 -2.58 -11.49
N GLU A 152 -17.01 -3.73 -12.10
CA GLU A 152 -16.80 -3.91 -13.55
C GLU A 152 -17.68 -2.96 -14.36
N ARG A 153 -18.94 -2.78 -13.93
CA ARG A 153 -19.86 -1.82 -14.54
C ARG A 153 -19.35 -0.40 -14.44
N GLU A 154 -18.86 0.03 -13.28
CA GLU A 154 -18.30 1.38 -13.11
C GLU A 154 -17.04 1.56 -13.96
N VAL A 155 -16.18 0.53 -14.08
CA VAL A 155 -15.00 0.56 -14.97
C VAL A 155 -15.43 0.72 -16.42
N GLU A 156 -16.43 -0.03 -16.86
CA GLU A 156 -16.98 0.07 -18.21
C GLU A 156 -17.58 1.46 -18.47
N GLU A 157 -18.33 2.00 -17.52
CA GLU A 157 -19.00 3.28 -17.67
C GLU A 157 -18.02 4.47 -17.67
N HIS A 158 -17.02 4.46 -16.79
CA HIS A 158 -16.18 5.64 -16.54
C HIS A 158 -14.76 5.54 -17.09
N LEU A 159 -14.18 4.33 -17.20
CA LEU A 159 -12.80 4.15 -17.68
C LEU A 159 -12.72 3.68 -19.13
N LEU A 160 -13.73 2.96 -19.64
CA LEU A 160 -13.73 2.53 -21.05
C LEU A 160 -13.66 3.69 -22.06
N PRO A 161 -14.34 4.84 -21.87
CA PRO A 161 -14.22 5.97 -22.79
C PRO A 161 -12.78 6.47 -22.91
N LEU A 162 -12.01 6.51 -21.80
CA LEU A 162 -10.60 6.87 -21.85
C LEU A 162 -9.78 5.87 -22.65
N ARG A 163 -10.03 4.56 -22.49
CA ARG A 163 -9.29 3.51 -23.24
C ARG A 163 -9.57 3.56 -24.74
N ARG A 164 -10.68 4.15 -25.17
CA ARG A 164 -11.00 4.39 -26.59
C ARG A 164 -10.26 5.61 -27.14
N GLN A 165 -9.98 6.59 -26.30
CA GLN A 165 -9.34 7.86 -26.70
C GLN A 165 -7.81 7.83 -26.57
N PHE A 166 -7.29 7.10 -25.58
CA PHE A 166 -5.86 7.02 -25.26
C PHE A 166 -5.43 5.55 -25.18
N ARG A 167 -4.24 5.21 -25.71
CA ARG A 167 -3.73 3.83 -25.72
C ARG A 167 -3.21 3.42 -24.34
N SER A 168 -2.75 4.38 -23.56
CA SER A 168 -2.29 4.18 -22.20
C SER A 168 -2.66 5.37 -21.31
N ILE A 169 -2.65 5.15 -19.99
CA ILE A 169 -2.88 6.23 -19.04
C ILE A 169 -1.79 7.31 -19.08
N ALA A 170 -0.56 6.93 -19.47
CA ALA A 170 0.56 7.85 -19.60
C ALA A 170 0.34 8.90 -20.71
N GLU A 171 -0.58 8.61 -21.64
CA GLU A 171 -0.95 9.52 -22.72
C GLU A 171 -2.08 10.50 -22.32
N VAL A 172 -2.73 10.27 -21.17
CA VAL A 172 -3.81 11.14 -20.70
C VAL A 172 -3.21 12.43 -20.12
N PRO A 173 -3.61 13.61 -20.58
CA PRO A 173 -3.17 14.87 -20.01
C PRO A 173 -3.45 14.93 -18.50
N GLY A 174 -2.45 15.35 -17.71
CA GLY A 174 -2.55 15.38 -16.25
C GLY A 174 -3.80 16.10 -15.69
N PRO A 175 -4.21 17.27 -16.21
CA PRO A 175 -5.44 17.94 -15.77
C PRO A 175 -6.71 17.12 -16.03
N GLU A 176 -6.81 16.45 -17.19
CA GLU A 176 -7.95 15.61 -17.56
C GLU A 176 -8.03 14.37 -16.68
N LEU A 177 -6.88 13.74 -16.41
CA LEU A 177 -6.79 12.58 -15.52
C LEU A 177 -7.20 12.95 -14.08
N ARG A 178 -6.73 14.09 -13.55
CA ARG A 178 -7.14 14.58 -12.23
C ARG A 178 -8.65 14.82 -12.15
N ALA A 179 -9.21 15.49 -13.15
CA ALA A 179 -10.64 15.78 -13.19
C ALA A 179 -11.48 14.50 -13.23
N LEU A 180 -11.07 13.50 -14.03
CA LEU A 180 -11.74 12.20 -14.06
C LEU A 180 -11.66 11.50 -12.70
N LEU A 181 -10.46 11.38 -12.15
CA LEU A 181 -10.27 10.65 -10.91
C LEU A 181 -11.00 11.31 -9.74
N GLY A 182 -11.07 12.65 -9.68
CA GLY A 182 -11.87 13.35 -8.68
C GLY A 182 -13.37 13.03 -8.77
N ARG A 183 -13.92 12.90 -9.99
CA ARG A 183 -15.31 12.46 -10.19
C ARG A 183 -15.52 11.02 -9.73
N ILE A 184 -14.64 10.11 -10.14
CA ILE A 184 -14.78 8.70 -9.77
C ILE A 184 -14.63 8.52 -8.27
N TRP A 185 -13.70 9.23 -7.63
CA TRP A 185 -13.54 9.18 -6.18
C TRP A 185 -14.81 9.59 -5.43
N THR A 186 -15.48 10.65 -5.90
CA THR A 186 -16.77 11.08 -5.35
C THR A 186 -17.82 9.98 -5.49
N LEU A 187 -17.82 9.26 -6.61
CA LEU A 187 -18.72 8.13 -6.87
C LEU A 187 -18.40 6.91 -6.00
N LEU A 188 -17.12 6.62 -5.74
CA LEU A 188 -16.69 5.53 -4.88
C LEU A 188 -17.09 5.73 -3.41
N GLY A 189 -17.36 6.98 -2.99
CA GLY A 189 -17.90 7.28 -1.68
C GLY A 189 -16.92 6.93 -0.55
N ASP A 190 -17.32 6.01 0.33
CA ASP A 190 -16.54 5.61 1.51
C ASP A 190 -15.83 4.25 1.38
N ARG A 191 -15.75 3.70 0.16
CA ARG A 191 -15.00 2.47 -0.16
C ARG A 191 -13.50 2.65 0.11
N ARG A 192 -12.84 1.58 0.58
CA ARG A 192 -11.42 1.57 0.94
C ARG A 192 -10.72 0.32 0.41
N LEU A 193 -9.42 0.45 0.16
CA LEU A 193 -8.60 -0.67 -0.33
C LEU A 193 -8.53 -1.85 0.64
N THR A 194 -8.78 -1.61 1.93
CA THR A 194 -8.77 -2.59 3.02
C THR A 194 -10.16 -3.15 3.35
N ASP A 195 -11.24 -2.72 2.67
CA ASP A 195 -12.60 -3.21 2.95
C ASP A 195 -12.72 -4.73 2.79
N PHE A 196 -11.87 -5.33 1.94
CA PHE A 196 -11.76 -6.78 1.77
C PHE A 196 -11.42 -7.54 3.07
N ALA A 197 -10.69 -6.91 4.00
CA ALA A 197 -10.33 -7.48 5.30
C ALA A 197 -11.19 -6.88 6.43
N GLU A 198 -11.43 -5.57 6.39
CA GLU A 198 -12.26 -4.87 7.38
C GLU A 198 -13.68 -5.42 7.47
N ARG A 199 -14.19 -6.04 6.39
CA ARG A 199 -15.50 -6.69 6.40
C ARG A 199 -15.69 -7.74 7.49
N TYR A 200 -14.62 -8.41 7.91
CA TYR A 200 -14.68 -9.41 8.97
C TYR A 200 -14.67 -8.78 10.36
N ARG A 201 -13.99 -7.64 10.52
CA ARG A 201 -13.72 -6.99 11.80
C ARG A 201 -14.75 -5.93 12.18
N SER A 202 -15.15 -5.10 11.23
CA SER A 202 -15.89 -3.86 11.50
C SER A 202 -17.22 -3.74 10.74
N GLY A 203 -17.63 -4.77 9.99
CA GLY A 203 -18.88 -4.75 9.24
C GLY A 203 -18.85 -3.85 8.00
N ARG A 204 -17.65 -3.47 7.54
CA ARG A 204 -17.45 -2.98 6.17
C ARG A 204 -17.92 -4.02 5.17
N MET A 205 -18.30 -3.60 3.97
CA MET A 205 -18.76 -4.51 2.92
C MET A 205 -18.12 -4.07 1.62
N ILE A 206 -17.91 -5.02 0.69
CA ILE A 206 -17.32 -4.70 -0.61
C ILE A 206 -18.41 -4.28 -1.60
N ALA A 207 -19.57 -4.94 -1.58
CA ALA A 207 -20.64 -4.72 -2.54
C ALA A 207 -21.96 -4.25 -1.87
N GLU A 208 -22.28 -4.80 -0.70
CA GLU A 208 -23.43 -4.41 0.10
C GLU A 208 -23.20 -3.11 0.87
N SER A 209 -24.27 -2.56 1.45
CA SER A 209 -24.14 -1.46 2.41
C SER A 209 -23.45 -1.92 3.69
N LYS A 210 -22.54 -1.09 4.21
CA LYS A 210 -21.86 -1.36 5.50
C LYS A 210 -22.87 -1.53 6.63
N VAL A 211 -22.54 -2.42 7.56
CA VAL A 211 -23.24 -2.57 8.84
C VAL A 211 -22.58 -1.62 9.84
N ALA A 212 -23.38 -0.94 10.67
CA ALA A 212 -22.84 -0.09 11.72
C ALA A 212 -21.93 -0.90 12.65
N PRO A 213 -20.72 -0.41 13.02
CA PRO A 213 -19.75 -1.19 13.79
C PRO A 213 -20.32 -1.74 15.10
N GLU A 214 -21.19 -0.98 15.78
CA GLU A 214 -21.83 -1.37 17.04
C GLU A 214 -22.82 -2.52 16.85
N VAL A 215 -23.52 -2.53 15.71
CA VAL A 215 -24.39 -3.64 15.33
C VAL A 215 -23.53 -4.85 14.97
N TRP A 216 -22.46 -4.66 14.21
CA TRP A 216 -21.56 -5.73 13.80
C TRP A 216 -20.99 -6.50 14.99
N THR A 217 -20.50 -5.79 16.02
CA THR A 217 -19.99 -6.41 17.24
C THR A 217 -21.05 -7.15 18.05
N ALA A 218 -22.31 -6.71 18.01
CA ALA A 218 -23.42 -7.36 18.70
C ALA A 218 -23.89 -8.66 18.01
N LEU A 219 -23.66 -8.81 16.70
CA LEU A 219 -24.06 -10.01 15.95
C LEU A 219 -23.27 -11.26 16.35
N THR A 220 -23.95 -12.40 16.33
CA THR A 220 -23.33 -13.72 16.43
C THR A 220 -22.51 -14.05 15.19
N GLN A 221 -21.59 -15.00 15.31
CA GLN A 221 -20.77 -15.44 14.18
C GLN A 221 -21.62 -15.96 12.99
N SER A 222 -22.74 -16.65 13.26
CA SER A 222 -23.65 -17.16 12.22
C SER A 222 -24.36 -16.04 11.48
N GLU A 223 -24.77 -14.98 12.17
CA GLU A 223 -25.40 -13.81 11.55
C GLU A 223 -24.39 -13.03 10.71
N ARG A 224 -23.17 -12.81 11.22
CA ARG A 224 -22.07 -12.21 10.46
C ARG A 224 -21.77 -13.00 9.19
N LEU A 225 -21.68 -14.33 9.28
CA LEU A 225 -21.45 -15.19 8.13
C LEU A 225 -22.56 -15.04 7.09
N THR A 226 -23.83 -15.01 7.52
CA THR A 226 -24.98 -14.85 6.62
C THR A 226 -24.93 -13.53 5.84
N ILE A 227 -24.52 -12.43 6.51
CA ILE A 227 -24.34 -11.12 5.88
C ILE A 227 -23.19 -11.17 4.88
N LEU A 228 -22.05 -11.74 5.25
CA LEU A 228 -20.89 -11.86 4.35
C LEU A 228 -21.17 -12.76 3.14
N GLU A 229 -21.95 -13.82 3.31
CA GLU A 229 -22.41 -14.68 2.21
C GLU A 229 -23.41 -13.97 1.29
N ARG A 230 -24.18 -13.00 1.81
CA ARG A 230 -24.98 -12.10 0.97
C ARG A 230 -24.07 -11.16 0.18
N ASP A 231 -23.13 -10.51 0.85
CA ASP A 231 -22.15 -9.60 0.21
C ASP A 231 -21.35 -10.31 -0.89
N ASN A 232 -20.91 -11.55 -0.66
CA ASN A 232 -20.23 -12.37 -1.68
C ASN A 232 -21.09 -12.65 -2.93
N ARG A 233 -22.41 -12.75 -2.78
CA ARG A 233 -23.33 -12.97 -3.91
C ARG A 233 -23.59 -11.69 -4.70
N THR A 234 -23.40 -10.53 -4.08
CA THR A 234 -23.58 -9.22 -4.69
C THR A 234 -22.30 -8.73 -5.40
N MET A 235 -21.12 -9.24 -5.02
CA MET A 235 -19.86 -8.92 -5.69
C MET A 235 -19.87 -9.32 -7.17
N ASP A 236 -19.34 -8.44 -8.02
CA ASP A 236 -18.95 -8.83 -9.37
C ASP A 236 -17.68 -9.71 -9.37
N VAL A 237 -17.36 -10.31 -10.52
CA VAL A 237 -16.22 -11.23 -10.62
C VAL A 237 -14.88 -10.52 -10.38
N GLY A 238 -14.74 -9.27 -10.84
CA GLY A 238 -13.62 -8.39 -10.52
C GLY A 238 -13.41 -8.15 -9.01
N GLN A 239 -14.49 -7.90 -8.26
CA GLN A 239 -14.44 -7.68 -6.82
C GLN A 239 -14.08 -8.96 -6.08
N ALA A 240 -14.71 -10.10 -6.44
CA ALA A 240 -14.37 -11.40 -5.88
C ALA A 240 -12.91 -11.80 -6.15
N ALA A 241 -12.42 -11.51 -7.37
CA ALA A 241 -11.03 -11.74 -7.76
C ALA A 241 -10.05 -10.92 -6.91
N ARG A 242 -10.29 -9.61 -6.76
CA ARG A 242 -9.45 -8.72 -5.92
C ARG A 242 -9.50 -9.12 -4.45
N HIS A 243 -10.67 -9.49 -3.93
CA HIS A 243 -10.82 -9.97 -2.56
C HIS A 243 -9.92 -11.19 -2.27
N LEU A 244 -9.99 -12.21 -3.12
CA LEU A 244 -9.15 -13.41 -3.00
C LEU A 244 -7.67 -13.09 -3.20
N ALA A 245 -7.33 -12.30 -4.21
CA ALA A 245 -5.95 -11.92 -4.51
C ALA A 245 -5.32 -11.15 -3.34
N LYS A 246 -6.01 -10.17 -2.77
CA LYS A 246 -5.48 -9.38 -1.64
C LYS A 246 -5.25 -10.22 -0.39
N ILE A 247 -6.15 -11.15 -0.06
CA ILE A 247 -5.93 -12.12 1.04
C ILE A 247 -4.71 -12.99 0.74
N PHE A 248 -4.60 -13.48 -0.50
CA PHE A 248 -3.49 -14.33 -0.93
C PHE A 248 -2.11 -13.65 -0.81
N PHE A 249 -2.01 -12.38 -1.22
CA PHE A 249 -0.76 -11.62 -1.15
C PHE A 249 -0.45 -11.07 0.25
N SER A 250 -1.42 -11.01 1.16
CA SER A 250 -1.22 -10.54 2.54
C SER A 250 -0.52 -11.63 3.38
N PHE A 251 0.80 -11.55 3.49
CA PHE A 251 1.63 -12.61 4.09
C PHE A 251 1.62 -12.62 5.62
N GLU A 252 1.23 -11.51 6.24
CA GLU A 252 1.06 -11.36 7.68
C GLU A 252 -0.33 -10.80 7.99
N TYR A 253 -0.84 -11.10 9.17
CA TYR A 253 -2.17 -10.63 9.58
C TYR A 253 -2.29 -9.10 9.50
N ASP A 254 -1.28 -8.37 9.95
CA ASP A 254 -1.31 -6.91 9.93
C ASP A 254 -1.28 -6.34 8.50
N THR A 255 -0.70 -7.05 7.54
CA THR A 255 -0.68 -6.64 6.12
C THR A 255 -2.06 -6.64 5.47
N LEU A 256 -3.03 -7.38 6.03
CA LEU A 256 -4.43 -7.32 5.58
C LEU A 256 -5.01 -5.91 5.73
N PHE A 257 -4.56 -5.16 6.75
CA PHE A 257 -5.08 -3.85 7.11
C PHE A 257 -4.12 -2.69 6.76
N ASP A 258 -2.94 -3.01 6.19
CA ASP A 258 -1.97 -2.01 5.76
C ASP A 258 -2.34 -1.45 4.37
N ALA A 259 -2.95 -0.27 4.36
CA ALA A 259 -3.34 0.40 3.12
C ALA A 259 -2.15 0.69 2.19
N LEU A 260 -0.95 0.99 2.72
CA LEU A 260 0.23 1.29 1.91
C LEU A 260 0.75 0.04 1.23
N PHE A 261 0.77 -1.10 1.93
CA PHE A 261 1.06 -2.40 1.32
C PHE A 261 0.12 -2.68 0.14
N HIS A 262 -1.19 -2.44 0.31
CA HIS A 262 -2.15 -2.65 -0.77
C HIS A 262 -1.97 -1.69 -1.93
N VAL A 263 -1.57 -0.44 -1.69
CA VAL A 263 -1.22 0.52 -2.75
C VAL A 263 -0.02 0.03 -3.56
N ASP A 264 1.05 -0.42 -2.89
CA ASP A 264 2.23 -0.96 -3.56
C ASP A 264 1.91 -2.25 -4.33
N LEU A 265 1.02 -3.09 -3.78
CA LEU A 265 0.55 -4.31 -4.41
C LEU A 265 -0.12 -4.04 -5.77
N LEU A 266 -0.81 -2.91 -5.94
CA LEU A 266 -1.46 -2.56 -7.22
C LEU A 266 -0.45 -2.40 -8.37
N ARG A 267 0.79 -2.01 -8.06
CA ARG A 267 1.88 -1.88 -9.05
C ARG A 267 2.53 -3.24 -9.39
N SER A 268 2.24 -4.30 -8.63
CA SER A 268 2.85 -5.62 -8.85
C SER A 268 2.29 -6.31 -10.11
N PRO A 269 3.14 -6.66 -11.09
CA PRO A 269 2.70 -7.43 -12.26
C PRO A 269 2.09 -8.77 -11.88
N ARG A 270 2.58 -9.40 -10.80
CA ARG A 270 2.07 -10.68 -10.31
C ARG A 270 0.66 -10.54 -9.74
N TYR A 271 0.39 -9.49 -8.95
CA TYR A 271 -0.96 -9.19 -8.48
C TYR A 271 -1.92 -9.04 -9.67
N GLN A 272 -1.53 -8.21 -10.65
CA GLN A 272 -2.32 -7.97 -11.84
C GLN A 272 -2.55 -9.25 -12.67
N GLN A 273 -1.57 -10.16 -12.72
CA GLN A 273 -1.72 -11.46 -13.39
C GLN A 273 -2.71 -12.37 -12.67
N VAL A 274 -2.64 -12.46 -11.33
CA VAL A 274 -3.57 -13.26 -10.52
C VAL A 274 -4.99 -12.72 -10.67
N VAL A 275 -5.19 -11.40 -10.53
CA VAL A 275 -6.51 -10.78 -10.70
C VAL A 275 -7.06 -11.08 -12.10
N ARG A 276 -6.27 -10.88 -13.17
CA ARG A 276 -6.71 -11.19 -14.55
C ARG A 276 -7.11 -12.66 -14.73
N ARG A 277 -6.34 -13.60 -14.19
CA ARG A 277 -6.63 -15.03 -14.26
C ARG A 277 -7.95 -15.36 -13.55
N LEU A 278 -8.22 -14.71 -12.43
CA LEU A 278 -9.46 -14.88 -11.68
C LEU A 278 -10.66 -14.26 -12.39
N THR A 279 -10.50 -13.07 -13.00
CA THR A 279 -11.59 -12.41 -13.72
C THR A 279 -12.00 -13.17 -14.97
N THR A 280 -11.10 -13.90 -15.64
CA THR A 280 -11.45 -14.69 -16.85
C THR A 280 -12.35 -15.88 -16.57
N CYS A 281 -12.56 -16.26 -15.31
CA CYS A 281 -13.44 -17.35 -14.92
C CYS A 281 -14.91 -16.89 -14.83
N GLU A 282 -15.43 -16.30 -15.92
CA GLU A 282 -16.72 -15.60 -15.93
C GLU A 282 -17.93 -16.55 -15.98
N SER A 283 -17.75 -17.81 -16.39
CA SER A 283 -18.86 -18.77 -16.50
C SER A 283 -18.45 -20.23 -16.31
N GLY A 284 -19.45 -21.11 -16.17
CA GLY A 284 -19.25 -22.56 -16.16
C GLY A 284 -18.70 -23.12 -14.84
N ALA A 285 -17.86 -24.16 -14.95
CA ALA A 285 -17.32 -24.87 -13.80
C ALA A 285 -16.32 -24.01 -13.00
N GLU A 286 -15.56 -23.17 -13.68
CA GLU A 286 -14.55 -22.31 -13.06
C GLU A 286 -15.18 -21.20 -12.22
N ALA A 287 -16.21 -20.52 -12.73
CA ALA A 287 -16.96 -19.53 -11.97
C ALA A 287 -17.56 -20.13 -10.67
N ARG A 288 -18.10 -21.36 -10.76
CA ARG A 288 -18.59 -22.08 -9.57
C ARG A 288 -17.47 -22.41 -8.59
N ARG A 289 -16.31 -22.88 -9.08
CA ARG A 289 -15.12 -23.15 -8.25
C ARG A 289 -14.68 -21.90 -7.50
N LEU A 290 -14.67 -20.75 -8.17
CA LEU A 290 -14.33 -19.44 -7.60
C LEU A 290 -15.33 -18.98 -6.53
N ALA A 291 -16.64 -19.14 -6.78
CA ALA A 291 -17.67 -18.83 -5.80
C ALA A 291 -17.57 -19.72 -4.54
N VAL A 292 -17.32 -21.02 -4.72
CA VAL A 292 -17.09 -21.95 -3.60
C VAL A 292 -15.84 -21.56 -2.82
N LEU A 293 -14.74 -21.24 -3.51
CA LEU A 293 -13.51 -20.77 -2.87
C LEU A 293 -13.75 -19.49 -2.07
N ASN A 294 -14.43 -18.49 -2.67
CA ASN A 294 -14.73 -17.24 -2.00
C ASN A 294 -15.57 -17.44 -0.72
N GLY A 295 -16.57 -18.33 -0.78
CA GLY A 295 -17.36 -18.73 0.39
C GLY A 295 -16.51 -19.43 1.46
N ALA A 296 -15.62 -20.35 1.08
CA ALA A 296 -14.73 -21.04 2.01
C ALA A 296 -13.75 -20.08 2.69
N VAL A 297 -13.09 -19.20 1.92
CA VAL A 297 -12.18 -18.17 2.44
C VAL A 297 -12.93 -17.22 3.36
N THR A 298 -14.14 -16.80 3.01
CA THR A 298 -14.97 -15.92 3.85
C THR A 298 -15.24 -16.52 5.22
N ARG A 299 -15.60 -17.81 5.27
CA ARG A 299 -15.83 -18.52 6.52
C ARG A 299 -14.55 -18.59 7.36
N GLN A 300 -13.44 -18.97 6.74
CA GLN A 300 -12.15 -19.11 7.45
C GLN A 300 -11.58 -17.77 7.93
N MET A 301 -11.75 -16.69 7.17
CA MET A 301 -11.36 -15.34 7.58
C MET A 301 -12.21 -14.84 8.76
N LEU A 302 -13.52 -15.13 8.76
CA LEU A 302 -14.37 -14.81 9.92
C LEU A 302 -13.97 -15.61 11.17
N GLU A 303 -13.63 -16.89 11.02
CA GLU A 303 -13.07 -17.72 12.10
C GLU A 303 -11.72 -17.17 12.58
N LEU A 304 -10.87 -16.73 11.67
CA LEU A 304 -9.56 -16.16 11.97
C LEU A 304 -9.69 -14.95 12.90
N GLU A 305 -10.67 -14.07 12.69
CA GLU A 305 -10.91 -12.91 13.55
C GLU A 305 -11.26 -13.30 15.01
N ALA A 306 -11.86 -14.47 15.20
CA ALA A 306 -12.19 -14.98 16.54
C ALA A 306 -10.99 -15.62 17.26
N LEU A 307 -9.87 -15.88 16.56
CA LEU A 307 -8.68 -16.48 17.15
C LEU A 307 -7.83 -15.46 17.93
N PRO A 308 -7.07 -15.92 18.95
CA PRO A 308 -6.08 -15.09 19.61
C PRO A 308 -4.94 -14.70 18.64
N PRO A 309 -4.25 -13.56 18.86
CA PRO A 309 -3.23 -13.03 17.95
C PRO A 309 -2.18 -14.05 17.50
N ASP A 310 -1.68 -14.87 18.43
CA ASP A 310 -0.62 -15.84 18.15
C ASP A 310 -1.04 -16.95 17.17
N ALA A 311 -2.34 -17.27 17.10
CA ALA A 311 -2.88 -18.29 16.21
C ALA A 311 -3.27 -17.74 14.82
N ARG A 312 -3.46 -16.41 14.69
CA ARG A 312 -3.91 -15.77 13.44
C ARG A 312 -2.93 -15.93 12.30
N ARG A 313 -1.61 -15.89 12.59
CA ARG A 313 -0.57 -16.07 11.58
C ARG A 313 -0.67 -17.43 10.90
N THR A 314 -0.76 -18.50 11.70
CA THR A 314 -0.88 -19.87 11.18
C THR A 314 -2.17 -20.02 10.39
N ARG A 315 -3.30 -19.53 10.91
CA ARG A 315 -4.59 -19.61 10.22
C ARG A 315 -4.59 -18.84 8.89
N LEU A 316 -3.98 -17.66 8.84
CA LEU A 316 -3.85 -16.90 7.58
C LEU A 316 -3.03 -17.68 6.56
N GLN A 317 -1.93 -18.32 6.99
CA GLN A 317 -1.11 -19.13 6.10
C GLN A 317 -1.90 -20.30 5.51
N GLU A 318 -2.73 -20.98 6.29
CA GLU A 318 -3.62 -22.05 5.80
C GLU A 318 -4.62 -21.53 4.75
N ILE A 319 -5.23 -20.37 5.00
CA ILE A 319 -6.15 -19.72 4.06
C ILE A 319 -5.44 -19.40 2.74
N ARG A 320 -4.22 -18.86 2.82
CA ARG A 320 -3.40 -18.56 1.64
C ARG A 320 -3.04 -19.82 0.86
N THR A 321 -2.67 -20.91 1.55
CA THR A 321 -2.39 -22.21 0.91
C THR A 321 -3.63 -22.79 0.25
N LEU A 322 -4.82 -22.66 0.85
CA LEU A 322 -6.07 -23.06 0.22
C LEU A 322 -6.32 -22.28 -1.08
N ILE A 323 -6.11 -20.96 -1.06
CA ILE A 323 -6.24 -20.13 -2.26
C ILE A 323 -5.22 -20.57 -3.32
N ALA A 324 -3.96 -20.76 -2.94
CA ALA A 324 -2.90 -21.19 -3.85
C ALA A 324 -3.23 -22.52 -4.55
N ALA A 325 -3.58 -23.53 -3.76
CA ALA A 325 -3.91 -24.86 -4.26
C ALA A 325 -5.19 -24.86 -5.11
N THR A 326 -6.19 -24.06 -4.75
CA THR A 326 -7.44 -24.00 -5.52
C THR A 326 -7.27 -23.25 -6.83
N LEU A 327 -6.28 -22.38 -6.94
CA LEU A 327 -6.04 -21.56 -8.12
C LEU A 327 -4.85 -22.04 -8.95
N ASP A 328 -4.22 -23.15 -8.57
CA ASP A 328 -2.97 -23.64 -9.16
C ASP A 328 -1.95 -22.49 -9.30
N LEU A 329 -1.78 -21.74 -8.21
CA LEU A 329 -0.80 -20.66 -8.11
C LEU A 329 0.50 -21.25 -7.54
N PRO A 330 1.67 -20.86 -8.07
CA PRO A 330 2.94 -21.41 -7.60
C PRO A 330 3.20 -21.09 -6.11
N ASP A 331 3.72 -22.07 -5.35
CA ASP A 331 3.97 -21.96 -3.91
C ASP A 331 5.04 -20.90 -3.54
N ASP A 332 5.79 -20.39 -4.52
CA ASP A 332 6.83 -19.39 -4.35
C ASP A 332 6.31 -17.95 -4.15
N LEU A 333 5.00 -17.76 -4.05
CA LEU A 333 4.30 -16.47 -4.02
C LEU A 333 4.38 -15.72 -2.67
N THR A 334 5.50 -15.85 -1.97
CA THR A 334 5.98 -14.81 -1.05
C THR A 334 6.56 -13.67 -1.89
N TYR A 335 5.73 -12.73 -2.35
CA TYR A 335 6.25 -11.64 -3.18
C TYR A 335 7.04 -10.61 -2.35
N PRO A 336 8.33 -10.32 -2.65
CA PRO A 336 9.25 -11.12 -3.45
C PRO A 336 10.50 -11.58 -2.68
N VAL A 337 10.85 -12.86 -2.87
CA VAL A 337 12.25 -13.25 -3.06
C VAL A 337 12.73 -12.68 -4.41
N ARG A 338 13.86 -11.97 -4.34
CA ARG A 338 14.72 -11.40 -5.40
C ARG A 338 14.56 -11.94 -6.85
N ARG A 339 14.74 -11.01 -7.81
CA ARG A 339 15.06 -11.18 -9.25
C ARG A 339 13.89 -11.48 -10.22
N GLU A 340 13.20 -10.43 -10.64
CA GLU A 340 12.73 -10.27 -12.03
C GLU A 340 13.14 -8.84 -12.40
N GLY A 341 14.26 -8.59 -13.08
CA GLY A 341 14.41 -8.88 -14.50
C GLY A 341 13.80 -7.73 -15.32
N ARG A 342 14.31 -6.50 -15.17
CA ARG A 342 13.98 -5.40 -16.09
C ARG A 342 14.69 -5.67 -17.42
N ALA A 343 13.90 -5.86 -18.48
CA ALA A 343 14.30 -5.59 -19.85
C ALA A 343 13.84 -4.18 -20.21
#